data_AF-A0A0Q3E3S4-F1
#
_entry.id   AF-A0A0Q3E3S4-F1
#
_cell.length_a   1.000
_cell.length_b   1.000
_cell.length_c   1.000
_cell.angle_alpha   90.00
_cell.angle_beta   90.00
_cell.angle_gamma   90.00
#
_symmetry.space_group_name_H-M   'P 1'
#
loop_
_entity.id
_entity.type
_entity.pdbx_description
1 polymer ?
#
loop_
_entity_poly.entity_id
_entity_poly.type
_entity_poly.pdbx_seq_one_letter_code
_entity_poly.pdbx_strand_id
1 'polypeptide(L)'
;MANALENATDDGLNVSVGWRAIGITNQRETTVMYICEENPRAFCCTSSICRRLEDKMVGGRTHFVETCGLPISTYFIALKLLWLMKNVGAIKA
;
A
#
# COMPACT_ATOMS: atom_id res chain seq x y z
N MET A 1 -7.47 -21.14 14.83
CA MET A 1 -7.75 -20.75 13.44
C MET A 1 -6.67 -21.41 12.61
N ALA A 2 -7.00 -22.40 11.80
CA ALA A 2 -5.99 -23.11 11.01
C ALA A 2 -5.43 -22.17 9.94
N ASN A 3 -4.11 -22.18 9.75
CA ASN A 3 -3.48 -21.35 8.73
C ASN A 3 -3.76 -21.95 7.32
N ALA A 4 -3.57 -21.16 6.26
CA ALA A 4 -3.92 -21.59 4.91
C ALA A 4 -3.17 -22.86 4.44
N LEU A 5 -1.98 -23.13 5.00
CA LEU A 5 -1.20 -24.33 4.69
C LEU A 5 -1.79 -25.57 5.38
N GLU A 6 -2.28 -25.43 6.61
CA GLU A 6 -2.97 -26.48 7.35
C GLU A 6 -4.25 -26.90 6.60
N ASN A 7 -5.08 -25.94 6.18
CA ASN A 7 -6.29 -26.23 5.41
C ASN A 7 -5.98 -26.98 4.10
N ALA A 8 -4.94 -26.56 3.37
CA ALA A 8 -4.54 -27.23 2.14
C ALA A 8 -3.99 -28.65 2.39
N THR A 9 -3.32 -28.87 3.52
CA THR A 9 -2.85 -30.20 3.94
C THR A 9 -4.02 -31.10 4.31
N ASP A 10 -5.02 -30.56 5.02
CA ASP A 10 -6.26 -31.26 5.38
C ASP A 10 -7.07 -31.65 4.13
N ASP A 11 -7.04 -30.82 3.08
CA ASP A 11 -7.60 -31.11 1.76
C ASP A 11 -6.76 -32.13 0.94
N GLY A 12 -5.65 -32.64 1.51
CA GLY A 12 -4.78 -33.64 0.89
C GLY A 12 -3.80 -33.10 -0.15
N LEU A 13 -3.60 -31.78 -0.23
CA LEU A 13 -2.64 -31.15 -1.14
C LEU A 13 -1.22 -31.22 -0.56
N ASN A 14 -0.24 -31.59 -1.39
CA ASN A 14 1.17 -31.56 -0.97
C ASN A 14 1.69 -30.11 -0.99
N VAL A 15 1.77 -29.52 0.20
CA VAL A 15 2.26 -28.15 0.40
C VAL A 15 3.68 -28.06 0.94
N SER A 16 4.37 -29.18 1.18
CA SER A 16 5.70 -29.17 1.81
C SER A 16 6.85 -29.25 0.81
N VAL A 17 6.70 -29.97 -0.30
CA VAL A 17 7.78 -30.24 -1.26
C VAL A 17 7.27 -30.40 -2.69
N GLY A 18 8.16 -30.28 -3.69
CA GLY A 18 7.84 -30.58 -5.09
C GLY A 18 7.17 -29.45 -5.90
N TRP A 19 7.03 -28.26 -5.30
CA TRP A 19 6.52 -27.07 -5.97
C TRP A 19 7.42 -26.66 -7.15
N ARG A 20 6.82 -26.37 -8.31
CA ARG A 20 7.53 -25.84 -9.48
C ARG A 20 7.54 -24.31 -9.54
N ALA A 21 6.54 -23.67 -8.92
CA ALA A 21 6.37 -22.22 -8.89
C ALA A 21 5.50 -21.82 -7.71
N ILE A 22 5.62 -20.55 -7.28
CA ILE A 22 4.77 -19.93 -6.26
C ILE A 22 4.24 -18.61 -6.84
N GLY A 23 2.92 -18.47 -6.89
CA GLY A 23 2.25 -17.22 -7.24
C GLY A 23 1.79 -16.50 -5.98
N ILE A 24 2.18 -15.24 -5.82
CA ILE A 24 1.75 -14.41 -4.69
C ILE A 24 0.79 -13.35 -5.24
N THR A 25 -0.39 -13.27 -4.65
CA THR A 25 -1.34 -12.19 -4.87
C THR A 25 -1.59 -11.47 -3.55
N ASN A 26 -1.80 -10.17 -3.61
CA ASN A 26 -2.12 -9.36 -2.45
C ASN A 26 -3.04 -8.20 -2.87
N GLN A 27 -3.64 -7.56 -1.88
CA GLN A 27 -4.38 -6.33 -2.10
C GLN A 27 -3.46 -5.25 -2.67
N ARG A 28 -3.90 -4.63 -3.77
CA ARG A 28 -3.18 -3.53 -4.39
C ARG A 28 -3.19 -2.26 -3.50
N GLU A 29 -2.26 -1.34 -3.79
CA GLU A 29 -2.14 0.00 -3.17
C GLU A 29 -1.93 0.02 -1.64
N THR A 30 -1.46 -1.09 -1.07
CA THR A 30 -1.01 -1.15 0.32
C THR A 30 0.36 -0.48 0.46
N THR A 31 0.54 0.40 1.46
CA THR A 31 1.83 1.04 1.76
C THR A 31 2.47 0.35 2.94
N VAL A 32 3.66 -0.22 2.74
CA VAL A 32 4.54 -0.72 3.79
C VAL A 32 5.83 0.09 3.71
N MET A 33 6.15 0.81 4.78
CA MET A 33 7.41 1.54 4.88
C MET A 33 8.34 0.78 5.82
N TYR A 34 9.54 0.47 5.35
CA TYR A 34 10.55 -0.19 6.17
C TYR A 34 11.41 0.87 6.84
N ILE A 35 11.39 0.90 8.17
CA ILE A 35 12.34 1.65 9.00
C ILE A 35 13.14 0.65 9.84
N CYS A 36 14.38 1.00 10.20
CA CYS A 36 15.32 0.05 10.81
C CYS A 36 14.80 -0.53 12.14
N GLU A 37 13.97 0.23 12.87
CA GLU A 37 13.42 -0.17 14.17
C GLU A 37 12.00 -0.77 14.07
N GLU A 38 11.17 -0.33 13.12
CA GLU A 38 9.77 -0.77 13.00
C GLU A 38 9.27 -0.74 11.54
N ASN A 39 8.17 -1.44 11.23
CA ASN A 39 7.56 -1.45 9.89
C ASN A 39 6.15 -0.86 9.92
N PRO A 40 5.99 0.47 9.89
CA PRO A 40 4.69 1.11 9.96
C PRO A 40 3.86 0.79 8.71
N ARG A 41 2.64 0.30 8.96
CA ARG A 41 1.58 0.13 7.96
C ARG A 41 0.56 1.23 8.12
N ALA A 42 0.16 1.87 7.03
CA ALA A 42 -0.79 2.98 7.07
C ALA A 42 -2.16 2.60 6.52
N PHE A 43 -3.18 2.69 7.37
CA PHE A 43 -4.56 2.91 6.94
C PHE A 43 -4.95 4.31 7.39
N CYS A 44 -4.92 5.28 6.48
CA CYS A 44 -5.05 6.70 6.83
C CYS A 44 -6.10 7.41 5.98
N CYS A 45 -6.80 8.36 6.60
CA CYS A 45 -7.71 9.26 5.91
C CYS A 45 -6.91 10.32 5.12
N THR A 46 -6.81 10.15 3.80
CA THR A 46 -6.02 11.00 2.89
C THR A 46 -6.84 12.09 2.19
N SER A 47 -8.14 12.20 2.47
CA SER A 47 -9.07 13.11 1.78
C SER A 47 -8.66 14.58 1.87
N SER A 48 -8.18 15.02 3.03
CA SER A 48 -7.67 16.40 3.23
C SER A 48 -6.36 16.64 2.47
N ILE A 49 -5.52 15.62 2.31
CA ILE A 49 -4.28 15.69 1.54
C ILE A 49 -4.61 15.77 0.05
N CYS A 50 -5.60 15.02 -0.45
CA CYS A 50 -6.10 15.13 -1.83
C CYS A 50 -6.48 16.57 -2.16
N ARG A 51 -7.44 17.14 -1.43
CA ARG A 51 -7.95 18.50 -1.70
C ARG A 51 -6.82 19.53 -1.70
N ARG A 52 -5.96 19.46 -0.69
CA ARG A 52 -4.80 20.36 -0.58
C ARG A 52 -3.82 20.25 -1.76
N LEU A 53 -3.67 19.06 -2.37
CA LEU A 53 -2.81 18.89 -3.55
C LEU A 53 -3.52 19.35 -4.82
N GLU A 54 -4.82 19.07 -4.95
CA GLU A 54 -5.65 19.57 -6.05
C GLU A 54 -5.63 21.10 -6.12
N ASP A 55 -5.65 21.78 -4.97
CA ASP A 55 -5.61 23.25 -4.91
C ASP A 55 -4.22 23.83 -5.22
N LYS A 56 -3.14 23.09 -4.92
CA LYS A 56 -1.76 23.60 -5.00
C LYS A 56 -1.06 23.31 -6.32
N MET A 57 -1.43 22.24 -7.01
CA MET A 57 -0.74 21.78 -8.19
C MET A 57 -1.31 22.42 -9.45
N VAL A 58 -0.43 22.79 -10.40
CA VAL A 58 -0.87 23.24 -11.73
C VAL A 58 -1.55 22.06 -12.43
N GLY A 59 -2.80 22.23 -12.89
CA GLY A 59 -3.62 21.13 -13.42
C GLY A 59 -4.38 20.35 -12.33
N GLY A 60 -4.26 20.73 -11.07
CA GLY A 60 -5.04 20.21 -9.94
C GLY A 60 -5.12 18.69 -9.89
N ARG A 61 -6.34 18.15 -9.98
CA ARG A 61 -6.58 16.70 -9.90
C ARG A 61 -5.91 15.90 -11.02
N THR A 62 -5.68 16.50 -12.19
CA THR A 62 -5.07 15.82 -13.34
C THR A 62 -3.56 16.03 -13.43
N HIS A 63 -2.95 16.72 -12.47
CA HIS A 63 -1.52 17.03 -12.47
C HIS A 63 -0.62 15.82 -12.75
N PHE A 64 -0.93 14.64 -12.19
CA PHE A 64 -0.14 13.42 -12.36
C PHE A 64 -0.63 12.48 -13.48
N VAL A 65 -1.66 12.85 -14.25
CA VAL A 65 -2.24 11.95 -15.26
C VAL A 65 -1.22 11.63 -16.36
N GLU A 66 -0.43 12.60 -16.81
CA GLU A 66 0.58 12.38 -17.85
C GLU A 66 1.71 11.44 -17.38
N THR A 67 2.08 11.48 -16.10
CA THR A 67 3.19 10.69 -15.55
C THR A 67 2.74 9.33 -15.00
N CYS A 68 1.60 9.29 -14.33
CA CYS A 68 1.12 8.13 -13.57
C CYS A 68 -0.12 7.47 -14.18
N GLY A 69 -0.73 8.06 -15.21
CA GLY A 69 -1.92 7.54 -15.88
C GLY A 69 -3.22 7.64 -15.07
N LEU A 70 -3.17 8.19 -13.86
CA LEU A 70 -4.31 8.28 -12.95
C LEU A 70 -4.37 9.66 -12.27
N PRO A 71 -5.59 10.18 -12.00
CA PRO A 71 -5.77 11.43 -11.27
C PRO A 71 -5.45 11.28 -9.78
N ILE A 72 -5.24 12.41 -9.12
CA ILE A 72 -5.20 12.47 -7.66
C ILE A 72 -6.52 11.92 -7.10
N SER A 73 -6.40 10.98 -6.17
CA SER A 73 -7.52 10.35 -5.48
C SER A 73 -7.06 9.81 -4.13
N THR A 74 -7.98 9.55 -3.22
CA THR A 74 -7.69 8.96 -1.90
C THR A 74 -7.06 7.56 -2.00
N TYR A 75 -7.20 6.91 -3.15
CA TYR A 75 -6.61 5.62 -3.49
C TYR A 75 -5.11 5.71 -3.80
N PHE A 76 -4.61 6.90 -4.17
CA PHE A 76 -3.24 7.09 -4.63
C PHE A 76 -2.22 6.92 -3.49
N ILE A 77 -1.27 5.99 -3.69
CA ILE A 77 -0.34 5.56 -2.64
C ILE A 77 0.57 6.68 -2.12
N ALA A 78 0.92 7.65 -2.98
CA ALA A 78 1.74 8.79 -2.62
C ALA A 78 1.12 9.61 -1.46
N LEU A 79 -0.21 9.64 -1.36
CA LEU A 79 -0.90 10.36 -0.30
C LEU A 79 -0.78 9.68 1.06
N LYS A 80 -0.72 8.34 1.07
CA LYS A 80 -0.49 7.56 2.30
C LYS A 80 0.93 7.79 2.81
N LEU A 81 1.90 7.90 1.91
CA LEU A 81 3.28 8.25 2.25
C LEU A 81 3.38 9.68 2.81
N LEU A 82 2.75 10.67 2.17
CA LEU A 82 2.70 12.04 2.68
C LEU A 82 2.02 12.13 4.06
N TRP A 83 1.01 11.30 4.31
CA TRP A 83 0.40 11.20 5.63
C TRP A 83 1.38 10.61 6.65
N LEU A 84 2.05 9.49 6.32
CA LEU A 84 3.03 8.84 7.18
C LEU A 84 4.15 9.81 7.60
N MET A 85 4.75 10.51 6.64
CA MET A 85 5.81 11.50 6.90
C MET A 85 5.36 12.65 7.80
N LYS A 86 4.07 12.96 7.86
CA LYS A 86 3.53 14.05 8.70
C LYS A 86 3.13 13.60 10.09
N ASN A 87 2.71 12.35 10.24
CA ASN A 87 2.04 11.88 11.46
C ASN A 87 2.92 10.92 12.27
N VAL A 88 3.78 10.14 11.62
CA VAL A 88 4.64 9.17 12.30
C VAL A 88 6.00 9.81 12.56
N GLY A 89 6.34 10.03 13.83
CA GLY A 89 7.58 10.68 14.25
C GLY A 89 8.84 10.00 13.71
N ALA A 90 8.88 8.67 13.72
CA ALA A 90 10.00 7.88 13.19
C ALA A 90 10.22 8.03 11.66
N ILE A 91 9.27 8.65 10.94
CA ILE A 91 9.31 8.87 9.50
C ILE A 91 9.52 10.35 9.15
N LYS A 92 9.41 11.26 10.13
CA LYS A 92 9.60 12.70 9.90
C LYS A 92 11.06 12.96 9.52
N ALA A 93 11.25 13.72 8.44
CA ALA A 93 12.55 14.25 8.04
C ALA A 93 13.03 15.34 9.02
#